data_AF-A0A2V8P1W5-F1
#
_entry.id   AF-A0A2V8P1W5-F1
#
_cell.length_a   1.000
_cell.length_b   1.000
_cell.length_c   1.000
_cell.angle_alpha   90.00
_cell.angle_beta   90.00
_cell.angle_gamma   90.00
#
_symmetry.space_group_name_H-M   'P 1'
#
loop_
_entity.id
_entity.type
_entity.pdbx_description
1 polymer ?
#
loop_
_entity_poly.entity_id
_entity_poly.type
_entity_poly.pdbx_seq_one_letter_code
_entity_poly.pdbx_strand_id
1 'polypeptide(L)'
;MSSSFAGFGFLLGYIVLVGTASFLEKFSMKQLNPYQVNFLMAIGMAVTAVPALWFKQGSLTVPTKALPLGAPIGLLMAVGSICFVLALSELPVGLATAISTSYVLLVLFLSWLFLSESLSWMKIAGTLMTITGVALLSWQKK
;
A
#
# COMPACT_ATOMS: atom_id res chain seq x y z
N MET A 1 26.49 6.24 -0.96
CA MET A 1 26.06 6.23 0.47
C MET A 1 24.94 7.24 0.80
N SER A 2 24.68 8.27 -0.02
CA SER A 2 23.63 9.29 0.24
C SER A 2 22.19 8.89 -0.15
N SER A 3 21.99 7.89 -1.01
CA SER A 3 20.67 7.49 -1.51
C SER A 3 19.81 6.72 -0.49
N SER A 4 20.43 6.05 0.49
CA SER A 4 19.71 5.22 1.47
C SER A 4 18.99 6.06 2.52
N PHE A 5 19.59 7.17 2.97
CA PHE A 5 19.00 8.07 3.98
C PHE A 5 17.76 8.81 3.45
N ALA A 6 17.77 9.20 2.18
CA ALA A 6 16.60 9.80 1.52
C ALA A 6 15.42 8.81 1.46
N GLY A 7 15.70 7.52 1.23
CA GLY A 7 14.69 6.46 1.24
C GLY A 7 13.97 6.34 2.59
N PHE A 8 14.71 6.38 3.71
CA PHE A 8 14.10 6.38 5.05
C PHE A 8 13.22 7.61 5.29
N GLY A 9 13.60 8.78 4.79
CA GLY A 9 12.77 9.99 4.86
C GLY A 9 11.43 9.83 4.13
N PHE A 10 11.45 9.27 2.91
CA PHE A 10 10.21 8.99 2.17
C PHE A 10 9.34 7.95 2.87
N LEU A 11 9.94 6.94 3.50
CA LEU A 11 9.20 5.94 4.27
C LEU A 11 8.52 6.55 5.50
N LEU A 12 9.19 7.45 6.23
CA LEU A 12 8.57 8.17 7.34
C LEU A 12 7.39 9.02 6.87
N GLY A 13 7.56 9.74 5.76
CA GLY A 13 6.46 10.49 5.13
C GLY A 13 5.28 9.58 4.74
N TYR A 14 5.57 8.42 4.15
CA TYR A 14 4.55 7.42 3.82
C TYR A 14 3.77 6.94 5.04
N ILE A 15 4.45 6.62 6.15
CA ILE A 15 3.80 6.15 7.38
C ILE A 15 2.83 7.22 7.91
N VAL A 16 3.26 8.49 7.96
CA VAL A 16 2.43 9.59 8.46
C VAL A 16 1.23 9.82 7.54
N LEU A 17 1.47 9.93 6.23
CA LEU A 17 0.43 10.25 5.26
C LEU A 17 -0.59 9.11 5.14
N VAL A 18 -0.14 7.87 4.96
CA VAL A 18 -1.03 6.72 4.79
C VAL A 18 -1.73 6.36 6.10
N GLY A 19 -1.04 6.42 7.25
CA GLY A 19 -1.67 6.19 8.54
C GLY A 19 -2.80 7.19 8.83
N THR A 20 -2.57 8.47 8.54
CA THR A 20 -3.59 9.52 8.68
C THR A 20 -4.73 9.31 7.68
N ALA A 21 -4.41 8.97 6.43
CA ALA A 21 -5.41 8.70 5.39
C ALA A 21 -6.32 7.54 5.77
N SER A 22 -5.79 6.39 6.20
CA SER A 22 -6.60 5.23 6.60
C SER A 22 -7.54 5.54 7.77
N PHE A 23 -7.13 6.39 8.72
CA PHE A 23 -8.01 6.87 9.77
C PHE A 23 -9.14 7.75 9.21
N LEU A 24 -8.81 8.71 8.35
CA LEU A 24 -9.77 9.61 7.70
C LEU A 24 -10.71 8.85 6.75
N GLU A 25 -10.26 7.79 6.10
CA GLU A 25 -11.08 6.91 5.24
C GLU A 25 -12.20 6.28 6.06
N LYS A 26 -11.89 5.66 7.20
CA LYS A 26 -12.92 5.11 8.10
C LYS A 26 -13.89 6.17 8.60
N PHE A 27 -13.40 7.37 8.89
CA PHE A 27 -14.27 8.48 9.27
C PHE A 27 -15.19 8.90 8.12
N SER A 28 -14.65 8.99 6.91
CA SER A 28 -15.37 9.34 5.68
C SER A 28 -16.44 8.30 5.34
N MET A 29 -16.18 7.02 5.63
CA MET A 29 -17.15 5.93 5.43
C MET A 29 -18.39 6.04 6.33
N LYS A 30 -18.40 6.90 7.35
CA LYS A 30 -19.62 7.21 8.12
C LYS A 30 -20.64 8.02 7.32
N GLN A 31 -20.17 8.73 6.29
CA GLN A 31 -21.00 9.63 5.47
C GLN A 31 -21.03 9.22 3.99
N LEU A 32 -20.00 8.50 3.53
CA LEU A 32 -19.82 8.10 2.14
C LEU A 32 -19.75 6.57 2.03
N ASN A 33 -20.22 6.04 0.90
CA ASN A 33 -20.05 4.61 0.61
C ASN A 33 -18.56 4.30 0.31
N PRO A 34 -18.03 3.12 0.71
CA PRO A 34 -16.71 2.63 0.30
C PRO A 34 -16.32 2.90 -1.16
N TYR A 35 -17.23 2.67 -2.12
CA TYR A 35 -16.94 2.92 -3.54
C TYR A 35 -16.74 4.40 -3.87
N GLN A 36 -17.46 5.30 -3.20
CA GLN A 36 -17.30 6.76 -3.36
C GLN A 36 -15.97 7.23 -2.76
N VAL A 37 -15.58 6.70 -1.60
CA VAL A 37 -14.28 6.99 -0.99
C VAL A 37 -13.16 6.55 -1.93
N ASN A 38 -13.23 5.31 -2.45
CA ASN A 38 -12.24 4.81 -3.40
C ASN A 38 -12.19 5.63 -4.71
N PHE A 39 -13.33 6.12 -5.19
CA PHE A 39 -13.39 7.01 -6.35
C PHE A 39 -12.68 8.36 -6.07
N LEU A 40 -12.90 8.96 -4.89
CA LEU A 40 -12.19 10.17 -4.48
C LEU A 40 -10.68 9.95 -4.34
N MET A 41 -10.27 8.78 -3.85
CA MET A 41 -8.85 8.38 -3.81
C MET A 41 -8.25 8.31 -5.22
N ALA A 42 -8.96 7.73 -6.19
CA ALA A 42 -8.51 7.66 -7.57
C ALA A 42 -8.32 9.06 -8.18
N ILE A 43 -9.22 10.01 -7.89
CA ILE A 43 -9.07 11.41 -8.27
C ILE A 43 -7.83 12.02 -7.61
N GLY A 44 -7.63 11.81 -6.31
CA GLY A 44 -6.45 12.30 -5.59
C GLY A 44 -5.14 11.77 -6.17
N MET A 45 -5.11 10.48 -6.54
CA MET A 45 -3.97 9.88 -7.23
C MET A 45 -3.74 10.49 -8.62
N ALA A 46 -4.79 10.74 -9.39
CA ALA A 46 -4.66 11.39 -10.70
C ALA A 46 -4.13 12.82 -10.57
N VAL A 47 -4.68 13.61 -9.63
CA VAL A 47 -4.27 15.00 -9.37
C VAL A 47 -2.83 15.11 -8.89
N THR A 48 -2.30 14.10 -8.19
CA THR A 48 -0.90 14.08 -7.77
C THR A 48 0.03 13.53 -8.85
N ALA A 49 -0.39 12.50 -9.59
CA ALA A 49 0.42 11.86 -10.63
C ALA A 49 0.62 12.76 -11.86
N VAL A 50 -0.42 13.47 -12.32
CA VAL A 50 -0.36 14.28 -13.55
C VAL A 50 0.66 15.41 -13.46
N PRO A 51 0.67 16.26 -12.40
CA PRO A 51 1.71 17.28 -12.23
C PRO A 51 3.08 16.66 -11.99
N ALA A 52 3.18 15.56 -11.23
CA ALA A 52 4.46 14.90 -11.00
C ALA A 52 5.12 14.43 -12.30
N LEU A 53 4.33 13.84 -13.21
CA LEU A 53 4.77 13.47 -14.56
C LEU A 53 5.16 14.70 -15.37
N TRP A 54 4.36 15.76 -15.33
CA TRP A 54 4.63 16.97 -16.09
C TRP A 54 5.92 17.68 -15.61
N PHE A 55 6.13 17.82 -14.31
CA PHE A 55 7.33 18.47 -13.75
C PHE A 55 8.61 17.64 -13.91
N LYS A 56 8.52 16.30 -13.86
CA LYS A 56 9.71 15.42 -13.94
C LYS A 56 10.05 14.95 -15.36
N GLN A 57 9.06 14.69 -16.20
CA GLN A 57 9.27 14.19 -17.55
C GLN A 57 8.91 15.22 -18.63
N GLY A 58 8.20 16.30 -18.31
CA GLY A 58 7.78 17.30 -19.30
C GLY A 58 6.72 16.81 -20.29
N SER A 59 6.30 15.54 -20.20
CA SER A 59 5.39 14.87 -21.12
C SER A 59 4.55 13.82 -20.41
N LEU A 60 3.30 13.65 -20.86
CA LEU A 60 2.38 12.59 -20.43
C LEU A 60 2.53 11.30 -21.26
N THR A 61 3.53 11.24 -22.15
CA THR A 61 3.76 10.08 -23.01
C THR A 61 4.38 8.93 -22.22
N VAL A 62 3.53 7.99 -21.80
CA VAL A 62 4.00 6.70 -21.27
C VAL A 62 4.48 5.85 -22.46
N PRO A 63 5.69 5.25 -22.39
CA PRO A 63 6.16 4.36 -23.45
C PRO A 63 5.16 3.22 -23.68
N THR A 64 4.56 3.15 -24.87
CA THR A 64 3.54 2.13 -25.22
C THR A 64 4.05 0.70 -25.07
N LYS A 65 5.38 0.50 -25.15
CA LYS A 65 6.05 -0.79 -24.89
C LYS A 65 6.11 -1.17 -23.40
N ALA A 66 6.03 -0.20 -22.49
CA ALA A 66 6.00 -0.43 -21.04
C ALA A 66 4.57 -0.43 -20.47
N LEU A 67 3.58 -0.02 -21.27
CA LEU A 67 2.15 -0.09 -20.95
C LEU A 67 1.71 -1.48 -20.47
N PRO A 68 2.10 -2.62 -21.10
CA PRO A 68 1.72 -3.94 -20.61
C PRO A 68 2.38 -4.33 -19.28
N LEU A 69 3.44 -3.65 -18.84
CA LEU A 69 4.03 -3.83 -17.51
C LEU A 69 3.33 -2.94 -16.46
N GLY A 70 2.90 -1.74 -16.84
CA GLY A 70 2.24 -0.79 -15.93
C GLY A 70 0.75 -1.04 -15.72
N ALA A 71 0.02 -1.46 -16.76
CA ALA A 71 -1.43 -1.65 -16.71
C ALA A 71 -1.87 -2.72 -15.69
N PRO A 72 -1.21 -3.90 -15.59
CA PRO A 72 -1.54 -4.89 -14.55
C PRO A 72 -1.31 -4.35 -13.14
N ILE A 73 -0.27 -3.54 -12.94
CA ILE A 73 0.05 -2.95 -11.63
C ILE A 73 -1.09 -2.01 -11.20
N GLY A 74 -1.51 -1.10 -12.10
CA GLY A 74 -2.62 -0.18 -11.82
C GLY A 74 -3.94 -0.90 -11.54
N LEU A 75 -4.25 -1.95 -12.31
CA LEU A 75 -5.45 -2.76 -12.09
C LEU A 75 -5.42 -3.50 -10.75
N LEU A 76 -4.30 -4.16 -10.43
CA LEU A 76 -4.13 -4.86 -9.15
C LEU A 76 -4.19 -3.90 -7.96
N MET A 77 -3.60 -2.71 -8.08
CA MET A 77 -3.67 -1.67 -7.05
C MET A 77 -5.11 -1.15 -6.88
N ALA A 78 -5.85 -0.92 -7.96
CA ALA A 78 -7.23 -0.46 -7.90
C ALA A 78 -8.13 -1.50 -7.23
N VAL A 79 -8.02 -2.78 -7.63
CA VAL A 79 -8.76 -3.88 -7.02
C VAL A 79 -8.37 -4.03 -5.54
N GLY A 80 -7.07 -4.00 -5.23
CA GLY A 80 -6.57 -4.06 -3.86
C GLY A 80 -7.08 -2.93 -2.98
N SER A 81 -7.13 -1.70 -3.52
CA SER A 81 -7.68 -0.53 -2.84
C SER A 81 -9.16 -0.71 -2.50
N ILE A 82 -9.98 -1.21 -3.45
CA ILE A 82 -11.40 -1.51 -3.19
C ILE A 82 -11.54 -2.55 -2.08
N CYS A 83 -10.77 -3.65 -2.15
CA CYS A 83 -10.77 -4.68 -1.12
C CYS A 83 -10.39 -4.12 0.26
N PHE A 84 -9.39 -3.25 0.32
CA PHE A 84 -8.95 -2.62 1.56
C PHE A 84 -9.99 -1.68 2.14
N VAL A 85 -10.62 -0.84 1.30
CA VAL A 85 -11.68 0.08 1.70
C VAL A 85 -12.92 -0.70 2.18
N LEU A 86 -13.29 -1.81 1.53
CA LEU A 86 -14.35 -2.70 2.02
C LEU A 86 -13.98 -3.37 3.35
N ALA A 87 -12.73 -3.80 3.53
CA ALA A 87 -12.27 -4.32 4.81
C ALA A 87 -12.35 -3.25 5.90
N LEU A 88 -12.00 -1.99 5.58
CA LEU A 88 -12.14 -0.86 6.48
C LEU A 88 -13.59 -0.53 6.81
N SER A 89 -14.59 -0.81 5.96
CA SER A 89 -15.98 -0.58 6.34
C SER A 89 -16.43 -1.57 7.41
N GLU A 90 -16.03 -2.83 7.31
CA GLU A 90 -16.46 -3.93 8.18
C GLU A 90 -15.64 -4.06 9.48
N LEU A 91 -14.36 -3.72 9.46
CA LEU A 91 -13.43 -3.95 10.57
C LEU A 91 -12.98 -2.66 11.26
N PRO A 92 -12.50 -2.73 12.52
CA PRO A 92 -11.76 -1.62 13.12
C PRO A 92 -10.50 -1.27 12.30
N VAL A 93 -10.21 0.03 12.13
CA VAL A 93 -9.04 0.51 11.36
C VAL A 93 -7.74 -0.15 11.79
N GLY A 94 -7.51 -0.24 13.11
CA GLY A 94 -6.27 -0.84 13.64
C GLY A 94 -6.11 -2.30 13.23
N LEU A 95 -7.20 -3.07 13.23
CA LEU A 95 -7.18 -4.49 12.87
C LEU A 95 -7.05 -4.68 11.35
N ALA A 96 -7.79 -3.92 10.54
CA ALA A 96 -7.68 -3.97 9.08
C ALA A 96 -6.28 -3.56 8.58
N THR A 97 -5.71 -2.50 9.14
CA THR A 97 -4.34 -2.04 8.81
C THR A 97 -3.28 -3.03 9.29
N ALA A 98 -3.40 -3.59 10.50
CA ALA A 98 -2.48 -4.61 10.98
C ALA A 98 -2.50 -5.84 10.06
N ILE A 99 -3.69 -6.38 9.75
CA ILE A 99 -3.82 -7.54 8.87
C ILE A 99 -3.25 -7.24 7.48
N SER A 100 -3.51 -6.05 6.93
CA SER A 100 -3.01 -5.70 5.60
C SER A 100 -1.48 -5.74 5.53
N THR A 101 -0.75 -5.34 6.58
CA THR A 101 0.73 -5.44 6.60
C THR A 101 1.27 -6.86 6.37
N SER A 102 0.44 -7.89 6.54
CA SER A 102 0.80 -9.28 6.18
C SER A 102 1.07 -9.48 4.68
N TYR A 103 0.72 -8.52 3.80
CA TYR A 103 1.14 -8.57 2.39
C TYR A 103 2.66 -8.63 2.26
N VAL A 104 3.43 -8.16 3.26
CA VAL A 104 4.90 -8.24 3.29
C VAL A 104 5.37 -9.70 3.15
N LEU A 105 4.61 -10.66 3.68
CA LEU A 105 4.89 -12.10 3.50
C LEU A 105 4.84 -12.50 2.03
N LEU A 106 3.78 -12.08 1.36
CA LEU A 106 3.55 -12.36 -0.05
C LEU A 106 4.63 -11.70 -0.90
N VAL A 107 5.00 -10.46 -0.59
CA VAL A 107 6.11 -9.74 -1.24
C VAL A 107 7.42 -10.48 -1.05
N LEU A 108 7.75 -10.93 0.17
CA LEU A 108 8.98 -11.68 0.41
C LEU A 108 9.00 -13.01 -0.35
N PHE A 109 7.87 -13.72 -0.39
CA PHE A 109 7.74 -14.96 -1.15
C PHE A 109 7.92 -14.72 -2.67
N LEU A 110 7.28 -13.68 -3.21
CA LEU A 110 7.42 -13.27 -4.61
C LEU A 110 8.85 -12.80 -4.93
N SER A 111 9.49 -12.04 -4.04
CA SER A 111 10.88 -11.59 -4.20
C SER A 111 11.85 -12.77 -4.21
N TRP A 112 11.63 -13.76 -3.36
CA TRP A 112 12.40 -15.00 -3.40
C TRP A 112 12.18 -15.77 -4.71
N LEU A 113 10.92 -15.93 -5.13
CA LEU A 113 10.55 -16.72 -6.30
C LEU A 113 10.98 -16.08 -7.64
N PHE A 114 10.79 -14.76 -7.80
CA PHE A 114 11.01 -14.05 -9.07
C PHE A 114 12.29 -13.23 -9.11
N LEU A 115 12.70 -12.62 -7.99
CA LEU A 115 13.88 -11.75 -7.94
C LEU A 115 15.15 -12.50 -7.48
N SER A 116 15.04 -13.79 -7.13
CA SER A 116 16.15 -14.62 -6.61
C SER A 116 16.87 -13.99 -5.41
N GLU A 117 16.17 -13.17 -4.63
CA GLU A 117 16.76 -12.59 -3.41
C GLU A 117 17.00 -13.68 -2.37
N SER A 118 18.21 -13.71 -1.79
CA SER A 118 18.52 -14.64 -0.72
C SER A 118 17.69 -14.31 0.53
N LEU A 119 16.88 -15.28 0.96
CA LEU A 119 16.17 -15.24 2.23
C LEU A 119 17.18 -15.54 3.35
N SER A 120 17.79 -14.50 3.89
CA SER A 120 18.57 -14.61 5.13
C SER A 120 17.66 -15.10 6.26
N TRP A 121 18.19 -15.95 7.14
CA TRP A 121 17.50 -16.44 8.34
C TRP A 121 16.93 -15.29 9.20
N MET A 122 17.61 -14.13 9.20
CA MET A 122 17.14 -12.92 9.87
C MET A 122 15.88 -12.32 9.23
N LYS A 123 15.75 -12.37 7.90
CA LYS A 123 14.52 -11.94 7.22
C LYS A 123 13.36 -12.85 7.62
N ILE A 124 13.57 -14.17 7.64
CA ILE A 124 12.56 -15.15 8.04
C ILE A 124 12.11 -14.92 9.50
N ALA A 125 13.06 -14.71 10.41
CA ALA A 125 12.75 -14.42 11.81
C ALA A 125 11.96 -13.12 11.99
N GLY A 126 12.36 -12.04 11.31
CA GLY A 126 11.64 -10.76 11.34
C GLY A 126 10.22 -10.89 10.75
N THR A 127 10.08 -11.67 9.69
CA THR A 127 8.80 -12.00 9.07
C THR A 127 7.87 -12.73 10.04
N LEU A 128 8.36 -13.77 10.71
CA LEU A 128 7.60 -14.50 11.74
C LEU A 128 7.19 -13.57 12.88
N MET A 129 8.07 -12.68 13.33
CA MET A 129 7.73 -11.67 14.34
C MET A 129 6.60 -10.76 13.88
N THR A 130 6.63 -10.26 12.64
CA THR A 130 5.53 -9.45 12.08
C THR A 130 4.22 -10.23 12.07
N ILE A 131 4.23 -11.51 11.67
CA ILE A 131 3.03 -12.37 11.70
C ILE A 131 2.48 -12.47 13.11
N THR A 132 3.35 -12.74 14.09
CA THR A 132 2.91 -12.85 15.49
C THR A 132 2.36 -11.52 16.01
N GLY A 133 2.97 -10.39 15.66
CA GLY A 133 2.47 -9.07 16.03
C GLY A 133 1.10 -8.78 15.44
N VAL A 134 0.90 -9.07 14.15
CA VAL A 134 -0.40 -8.91 13.49
C VAL A 134 -1.45 -9.86 14.09
N ALA A 135 -1.08 -11.12 14.37
CA ALA A 135 -1.98 -12.08 14.99
C ALA A 135 -2.42 -11.64 16.39
N LEU A 136 -1.49 -11.09 17.19
CA LEU A 136 -1.79 -10.53 18.52
C LEU A 136 -2.69 -9.29 18.43
N LEU A 137 -2.45 -8.39 17.47
CA LEU A 137 -3.30 -7.21 17.25
C LEU A 137 -4.68 -7.58 16.73
N SER A 138 -4.77 -8.62 15.90
CA SER A 138 -6.03 -9.18 15.40
C SER A 138 -6.81 -9.91 16.50
N TRP A 139 -6.12 -10.38 17.55
CA TRP A 139 -6.72 -10.99 18.73
C TRP A 139 -7.38 -9.94 19.64
N GLN A 140 -8.39 -9.23 19.13
CA GLN A 140 -9.31 -8.50 19.99
C GLN A 140 -10.42 -9.44 20.44
N LYS A 141 -10.42 -9.78 21.74
CA LYS A 141 -11.56 -10.40 22.41
C LYS A 141 -12.75 -9.47 22.27
N LYS A 142 -13.83 -10.00 21.68
CA LYS A 142 -15.14 -9.37 21.54
C LYS A 142 -15.72 -8.98 22.91
#